data_AF-A0A3D0P680-F1
#
_entry.id   AF-A0A3D0P680-F1
#
_cell.length_a   1.000
_cell.length_b   1.000
_cell.length_c   1.000
_cell.angle_alpha   90.00
_cell.angle_beta   90.00
_cell.angle_gamma   90.00
#
_symmetry.space_group_name_H-M   'P 1'
#
loop_
_entity.id
_entity.type
_entity.pdbx_description
1 polymer ?
#
loop_
_entity_poly.entity_id
_entity_poly.type
_entity_poly.pdbx_seq_one_letter_code
_entity_poly.pdbx_strand_id
1 'polypeptide(L)'
;NAVVCIWELKGKAKNVSLELRPLISFVDYHHLQHADPRFDAVFEEAKGRIRLRPYEELPELYIGHNSLAVEKTGYWYRDFELAVEEERGFDFREDLFQPFAMKFDLSKPAVAIAATEPVESKKAAKLETAERKRRADLIAKAGAETDVEMQLVLT
;
A
#
# COMPACT_ATOMS: atom_id res chain seq x y z
N ASN A 1 -2.23 -11.85 0.01
CA ASN A 1 -2.10 -10.86 -1.09
C ASN A 1 -1.01 -9.86 -0.76
N ALA A 2 -0.26 -9.38 -1.76
CA ALA A 2 0.80 -8.40 -1.57
C ALA A 2 0.73 -7.31 -2.63
N VAL A 3 0.90 -6.06 -2.22
CA VAL A 3 1.07 -4.89 -3.07
C VAL A 3 2.51 -4.45 -2.96
N VAL A 4 3.18 -4.31 -4.10
CA VAL A 4 4.59 -3.90 -4.19
C VAL A 4 4.65 -2.51 -4.81
N CYS A 5 5.27 -1.57 -4.10
CA CYS A 5 5.53 -0.24 -4.59
C CYS A 5 7.05 0.01 -4.65
N ILE A 6 7.52 0.45 -5.82
CA ILE A 6 8.93 0.73 -6.08
C ILE A 6 9.01 2.15 -6.66
N TRP A 7 9.85 2.99 -6.07
CA TRP A 7 10.14 4.33 -6.55
C TRP A 7 11.61 4.47 -6.93
N GLU A 8 11.86 5.05 -8.09
CA GLU A 8 13.20 5.27 -8.61
C GLU A 8 13.37 6.72 -9.06
N LEU A 9 14.52 7.31 -8.74
CA LEU A 9 14.89 8.61 -9.28
C LEU A 9 15.28 8.46 -10.76
N LYS A 10 14.57 9.16 -11.64
CA LYS A 10 14.97 9.30 -13.05
C LYS A 10 15.75 10.61 -13.23
N GLY A 11 16.96 10.53 -13.79
CA GLY A 11 17.82 11.70 -14.06
C GLY A 11 19.09 11.74 -13.22
N LYS A 12 19.71 12.92 -13.13
CA LYS A 12 21.06 13.12 -12.53
C LYS A 12 21.06 13.84 -11.18
N ALA A 13 19.89 14.08 -10.58
CA ALA A 13 19.83 14.71 -9.27
C ALA A 13 20.55 13.83 -8.22
N LYS A 14 21.21 14.47 -7.26
CA LYS A 14 21.92 13.80 -6.16
C LYS A 14 21.29 14.22 -4.84
N ASN A 15 21.45 13.37 -3.82
CA ASN A 15 20.93 13.61 -2.46
C ASN A 15 19.41 13.83 -2.43
N VAL A 16 18.66 13.02 -3.19
CA VAL A 16 17.20 13.06 -3.21
C VAL A 16 16.66 12.05 -2.20
N SER A 17 15.76 12.50 -1.33
CA SER A 17 15.04 11.63 -0.40
C SER A 17 13.56 11.54 -0.75
N LEU A 18 12.95 10.40 -0.46
CA LEU A 18 11.50 10.19 -0.51
C LEU A 18 10.99 10.02 0.91
N GLU A 19 9.90 10.71 1.24
CA GLU A 19 9.11 10.46 2.44
C GLU A 19 7.78 9.81 2.05
N LEU A 20 7.48 8.66 2.64
CA LEU A 20 6.24 7.91 2.39
C LEU A 20 5.41 7.86 3.67
N ARG A 21 4.16 8.31 3.59
CA ARG A 21 3.17 8.30 4.67
C ARG A 21 2.01 7.40 4.25
N PRO A 22 1.98 6.12 4.67
CA PRO A 22 0.86 5.25 4.38
C PRO A 22 -0.38 5.73 5.15
N LEU A 23 -1.51 5.74 4.45
CA LEU A 23 -2.83 5.98 4.99
C LEU A 23 -3.57 4.64 5.01
N ILE A 24 -4.15 4.26 6.14
CA ILE A 24 -4.77 2.94 6.34
C ILE A 24 -6.21 3.10 6.86
N SER A 25 -7.13 2.31 6.31
CA SER A 25 -8.56 2.32 6.68
C SER A 25 -8.98 1.11 7.53
N PHE A 26 -8.34 -0.05 7.40
CA PHE A 26 -8.64 -1.28 8.20
C PHE A 26 -10.15 -1.53 8.43
N VAL A 27 -10.94 -1.42 7.38
CA VAL A 27 -12.39 -1.65 7.38
C VAL A 27 -12.76 -2.67 6.30
N ASP A 28 -13.90 -3.32 6.48
CA ASP A 28 -14.51 -4.14 5.44
C ASP A 28 -14.95 -3.24 4.26
N TYR A 29 -14.93 -3.79 3.05
CA TYR A 29 -15.14 -3.08 1.79
C TYR A 29 -16.48 -2.31 1.70
N HIS A 30 -17.48 -2.69 2.50
CA HIS A 30 -18.78 -2.02 2.58
C HIS A 30 -18.94 -1.02 3.73
N HIS A 31 -17.88 -0.76 4.49
CA HIS A 31 -17.90 0.11 5.65
C HIS A 31 -16.89 1.24 5.50
N LEU A 32 -17.30 2.46 5.81
CA LEU A 32 -16.38 3.59 5.93
C LEU A 32 -15.79 3.63 7.34
N GLN A 33 -14.53 4.05 7.41
CA GLN A 33 -13.87 4.32 8.68
C GLN A 33 -14.09 5.78 9.06
N HIS A 34 -14.38 6.03 10.34
CA HIS A 34 -14.12 7.32 10.97
C HIS A 34 -13.12 7.11 12.11
N ALA A 35 -12.49 8.19 12.56
CA ALA A 35 -11.56 8.15 13.68
C ALA A 35 -12.19 7.39 14.88
N ASP A 36 -11.63 6.22 15.17
CA ASP A 36 -12.20 5.25 16.11
C ASP A 36 -11.30 5.15 17.35
N PRO A 37 -11.82 5.42 18.56
CA PRO A 37 -11.06 5.25 19.80
C PRO A 37 -10.54 3.83 20.05
N ARG A 38 -11.12 2.81 19.40
CA ARG A 38 -10.69 1.40 19.52
C ARG A 38 -9.51 1.05 18.62
N PHE A 39 -9.13 1.94 17.70
CA PHE A 39 -8.05 1.70 16.76
C PHE A 39 -6.71 1.59 17.49
N ASP A 40 -6.08 0.40 17.47
CA ASP A 40 -4.74 0.23 18.01
C ASP A 40 -3.69 0.79 17.04
N ALA A 41 -3.17 1.96 17.38
CA ALA A 41 -2.12 2.65 16.63
C ALA A 41 -0.70 2.09 16.87
N VAL A 42 -0.55 1.06 17.71
CA VAL A 42 0.75 0.44 17.97
C VAL A 42 1.21 -0.37 16.75
N PHE A 43 2.48 -0.20 16.41
CA PHE A 43 3.15 -1.02 15.42
C PHE A 43 4.51 -1.48 15.95
N GLU A 44 4.94 -2.64 15.48
CA GLU A 44 6.25 -3.21 15.75
C GLU A 44 7.13 -3.03 14.52
N GLU A 45 8.31 -2.42 14.68
CA GLU A 45 9.32 -2.34 13.63
C GLU A 45 10.52 -3.23 13.98
N ALA A 46 10.86 -4.16 13.09
CA ALA A 46 12.06 -4.96 13.23
C ALA A 46 12.58 -5.44 11.86
N LYS A 47 13.90 -5.30 11.64
CA LYS A 47 14.61 -5.86 10.47
C LYS A 47 14.00 -5.45 9.11
N GLY A 48 13.66 -4.16 8.95
CA GLY A 48 13.09 -3.62 7.70
C GLY A 48 11.65 -4.10 7.44
N ARG A 49 10.91 -4.34 8.52
CA ARG A 49 9.53 -4.78 8.50
C ARG A 49 8.77 -4.08 9.59
N ILE A 50 7.57 -3.61 9.25
CA ILE A 50 6.58 -3.12 10.18
C ILE A 50 5.43 -4.11 10.25
N ARG A 51 4.91 -4.37 11.45
CA ARG A 51 3.70 -5.15 11.71
C ARG A 51 2.72 -4.28 12.48
N LEU A 52 1.47 -4.26 12.05
CA LEU A 52 0.38 -3.57 12.73
C LEU A 52 -0.91 -4.40 12.68
N ARG A 53 -1.71 -4.29 13.74
CA ARG A 53 -3.01 -4.96 13.87
C ARG A 53 -3.98 -4.03 14.62
N PRO A 54 -4.56 -3.03 13.95
CA PRO A 54 -5.43 -2.05 14.59
C PRO A 54 -6.69 -2.62 15.26
N TYR A 55 -7.18 -3.75 14.74
CA TYR A 55 -8.34 -4.46 15.26
C TYR A 55 -8.01 -5.95 15.42
N GLU A 56 -8.32 -6.55 16.56
CA GLU A 56 -7.97 -7.95 16.87
C GLU A 56 -8.67 -8.93 15.93
N GLU A 57 -9.89 -8.61 15.49
CA GLU A 57 -10.70 -9.43 14.58
C GLU A 57 -10.22 -9.37 13.13
N LEU A 58 -9.36 -8.41 12.76
CA LEU A 58 -8.87 -8.24 11.40
C LEU A 58 -7.46 -8.83 11.20
N PRO A 59 -7.10 -9.20 9.96
CA PRO A 59 -5.77 -9.67 9.63
C PRO A 59 -4.69 -8.64 9.94
N GLU A 60 -3.48 -9.11 10.23
CA GLU A 60 -2.32 -8.24 10.41
C GLU A 60 -1.84 -7.67 9.08
N LEU A 61 -1.43 -6.41 9.08
CA LEU A 61 -0.72 -5.81 7.95
C LEU A 61 0.78 -5.81 8.22
N TYR A 62 1.51 -6.27 7.23
CA TYR A 62 2.96 -6.22 7.19
C TYR A 62 3.41 -5.24 6.11
N ILE A 63 4.31 -4.33 6.46
CA ILE A 63 5.04 -3.49 5.51
C ILE A 63 6.50 -3.93 5.47
N GLY A 64 6.93 -4.58 4.39
CA GLY A 64 8.35 -4.86 4.13
C GLY A 64 8.99 -3.68 3.40
N HIS A 65 10.07 -3.10 3.95
CA HIS A 65 10.66 -1.87 3.39
C HIS A 65 12.19 -1.89 3.37
N ASN A 66 12.78 -0.93 2.66
CA ASN A 66 14.22 -0.63 2.68
C ASN A 66 14.51 0.81 3.11
N SER A 67 13.58 1.43 3.86
CA SER A 67 13.73 2.79 4.39
C SER A 67 14.93 2.91 5.32
N LEU A 68 15.44 4.13 5.43
CA LEU A 68 16.50 4.49 6.37
C LEU A 68 15.97 4.72 7.79
N ALA A 69 14.73 5.19 7.88
CA ALA A 69 14.08 5.47 9.15
C ALA A 69 12.57 5.28 9.01
N VAL A 70 11.95 4.96 10.13
CA VAL A 70 10.50 4.96 10.35
C VAL A 70 10.25 5.82 11.57
N GLU A 71 9.47 6.87 11.40
CA GLU A 71 9.09 7.79 12.47
C GLU A 71 7.63 7.54 12.84
N LYS A 72 7.38 7.27 14.13
CA LYS A 72 6.01 7.16 14.64
C LYS A 72 5.34 8.54 14.63
N THR A 73 4.18 8.65 13.98
CA THR A 73 3.42 9.89 13.87
C THR A 73 2.04 9.75 14.53
N GLY A 74 1.16 8.93 13.96
CA GLY A 74 -0.17 8.62 14.50
C GLY A 74 -1.23 9.69 14.24
N TYR A 75 -1.33 10.18 13.00
CA TYR A 75 -2.31 11.21 12.63
C TYR A 75 -3.55 10.62 11.97
N TRP A 76 -4.72 11.17 12.29
CA TRP A 76 -5.94 10.94 11.52
C TRP A 76 -6.08 12.00 10.45
N TYR A 77 -6.20 11.55 9.20
CA TYR A 77 -6.59 12.37 8.07
C TYR A 77 -8.09 12.20 7.88
N ARG A 78 -8.84 13.30 7.86
CA ARG A 78 -10.31 13.28 7.90
C ARG A 78 -10.93 13.63 6.56
N ASP A 79 -12.15 13.17 6.36
CA ASP A 79 -13.02 13.56 5.25
C ASP A 79 -12.39 13.30 3.87
N PHE A 80 -11.74 12.14 3.71
CA PHE A 80 -11.34 11.65 2.38
C PHE A 80 -12.60 11.34 1.57
N GLU A 81 -12.76 12.00 0.42
CA GLU A 81 -13.93 11.86 -0.44
C GLU A 81 -13.71 10.81 -1.54
N LEU A 82 -14.58 9.80 -1.57
CA LEU A 82 -14.62 8.74 -2.56
C LEU A 82 -15.62 9.11 -3.66
N ALA A 83 -15.17 9.89 -4.65
CA ALA A 83 -16.03 10.43 -5.72
C ALA A 83 -16.92 9.38 -6.42
N VAL A 84 -16.42 8.15 -6.61
CA VAL A 84 -17.20 7.06 -7.23
C VAL A 84 -18.36 6.59 -6.35
N GLU A 85 -18.21 6.63 -5.03
CA GLU A 85 -19.29 6.26 -4.10
C GLU A 85 -20.29 7.41 -3.93
N GLU A 86 -19.83 8.67 -4.01
CA GLU A 86 -20.72 9.84 -4.06
C GLU A 86 -21.64 9.79 -5.29
N GLU A 87 -21.09 9.48 -6.47
CA GLU A 87 -21.88 9.31 -7.71
C GLU A 87 -22.97 8.23 -7.61
N ARG A 88 -22.77 7.24 -6.73
CA ARG A 88 -23.73 6.17 -6.46
C ARG A 88 -24.73 6.52 -5.35
N GLY A 89 -24.57 7.67 -4.70
CA GLY A 89 -25.39 8.10 -3.57
C GLY A 89 -25.13 7.33 -2.28
N PHE A 90 -23.97 6.67 -2.15
CA PHE A 90 -23.54 6.03 -0.92
C PHE A 90 -22.85 7.03 0.01
N ASP A 91 -22.61 6.60 1.25
CA ASP A 91 -21.67 7.32 2.09
C ASP A 91 -20.29 7.32 1.40
N PHE A 92 -19.61 8.45 1.43
CA PHE A 92 -18.44 8.69 0.57
C PHE A 92 -17.28 9.37 1.32
N ARG A 93 -17.42 9.59 2.63
CA ARG A 93 -16.37 10.23 3.46
C ARG A 93 -15.79 9.26 4.46
N GLU A 94 -14.49 9.05 4.39
CA GLU A 94 -13.76 8.25 5.37
C GLU A 94 -12.61 9.03 6.03
N ASP A 95 -12.26 8.62 7.24
CA ASP A 95 -11.03 9.03 7.91
C ASP A 95 -9.99 7.91 7.74
N LEU A 96 -8.76 8.28 7.40
CA LEU A 96 -7.63 7.36 7.25
C LEU A 96 -6.58 7.63 8.33
N PHE A 97 -6.06 6.55 8.92
CA PHE A 97 -4.99 6.67 9.91
C PHE A 97 -3.60 6.64 9.25
N GLN A 98 -2.70 7.47 9.75
CA GLN A 98 -1.31 7.58 9.30
C GLN A 98 -0.38 7.22 10.46
N PRO A 99 0.02 5.93 10.59
CA PRO A 99 0.72 5.45 11.78
C PRO A 99 2.18 5.91 11.88
N PHE A 100 2.86 6.05 10.74
CA PHE A 100 4.28 6.37 10.67
C PHE A 100 4.69 6.99 9.34
N ALA A 101 5.78 7.77 9.33
CA ALA A 101 6.43 8.25 8.12
C ALA A 101 7.71 7.46 7.85
N MET A 102 7.95 7.06 6.60
CA MET A 102 9.15 6.32 6.20
C MET A 102 10.04 7.18 5.33
N LYS A 103 11.32 7.28 5.66
CA LYS A 103 12.31 8.05 4.89
C LYS A 103 13.22 7.14 4.08
N PHE A 104 13.34 7.40 2.79
CA PHE A 104 14.20 6.67 1.87
C PHE A 104 15.25 7.60 1.26
N ASP A 105 16.44 7.05 1.01
CA ASP A 105 17.44 7.67 0.13
C ASP A 105 17.29 7.08 -1.27
N LEU A 106 17.04 7.93 -2.26
CA LEU A 106 16.87 7.55 -3.65
C LEU A 106 18.19 7.40 -4.43
N SER A 107 19.32 7.29 -3.73
CA SER A 107 20.56 6.75 -4.32
C SER A 107 20.41 5.30 -4.79
N LYS A 108 19.37 4.60 -4.30
CA LYS A 108 18.88 3.28 -4.75
C LYS A 108 17.34 3.29 -4.82
N PRO A 109 16.69 2.33 -5.52
CA PRO A 109 15.23 2.23 -5.53
C PRO A 109 14.65 2.12 -4.11
N ALA A 110 13.64 2.94 -3.81
CA ALA A 110 12.85 2.82 -2.58
C ALA A 110 11.78 1.74 -2.77
N VAL A 111 11.62 0.86 -1.79
CA VAL A 111 10.72 -0.29 -1.85
C VAL A 111 9.87 -0.32 -0.59
N ALA A 112 8.55 -0.45 -0.78
CA ALA A 112 7.59 -0.79 0.26
C ALA A 112 6.66 -1.90 -0.27
N ILE A 113 6.44 -2.93 0.55
CA ILE A 113 5.56 -4.06 0.23
C ILE A 113 4.52 -4.18 1.33
N ALA A 114 3.25 -3.95 0.99
CA ALA A 114 2.12 -4.17 1.89
C ALA A 114 1.57 -5.59 1.68
N ALA A 115 1.43 -6.39 2.74
CA ALA A 115 0.94 -7.75 2.64
C ALA A 115 0.28 -8.23 3.94
N THR A 116 -0.56 -9.26 3.83
CA THR A 116 -1.18 -9.96 4.98
C THR A 116 -0.26 -11.01 5.61
N GLU A 117 0.94 -11.18 5.06
CA GLU A 117 1.98 -12.08 5.56
C GLU A 117 3.34 -11.36 5.51
N PRO A 118 4.33 -11.77 6.31
CA PRO A 118 5.63 -11.12 6.30
C PRO A 118 6.39 -11.29 4.98
N VAL A 119 6.73 -10.17 4.35
CA VAL A 119 7.54 -10.14 3.12
C VAL A 119 8.76 -9.24 3.31
N GLU A 120 9.93 -9.71 2.90
CA GLU A 120 11.14 -8.89 2.87
C GLU A 120 11.20 -8.04 1.60
N SER A 121 11.61 -6.77 1.73
CA SER A 121 11.72 -5.83 0.60
C SER A 121 12.59 -6.35 -0.56
N LYS A 122 13.61 -7.16 -0.28
CA LYS A 122 14.45 -7.82 -1.29
C LYS A 122 13.68 -8.73 -2.27
N LYS A 123 12.46 -9.17 -1.90
CA LYS A 123 11.60 -9.99 -2.76
C LYS A 123 10.80 -9.17 -3.78
N ALA A 124 10.83 -7.83 -3.70
CA ALA A 124 10.02 -6.95 -4.57
C ALA A 124 10.17 -7.26 -6.06
N ALA A 125 11.40 -7.33 -6.58
CA ALA A 125 11.64 -7.61 -8.00
C ALA A 125 11.09 -8.98 -8.44
N LYS A 126 11.19 -9.99 -7.59
CA LYS A 126 10.62 -11.33 -7.86
C LYS A 126 9.10 -11.28 -7.90
N LEU A 127 8.48 -10.58 -6.95
CA LEU A 127 7.01 -10.42 -6.89
C LEU A 127 6.48 -9.62 -8.08
N GLU A 128 7.17 -8.54 -8.45
CA GLU A 128 6.83 -7.74 -9.64
C GLU A 128 6.91 -8.59 -10.91
N THR A 129 8.00 -9.33 -11.10
CA THR A 129 8.18 -10.19 -12.29
C THR A 129 7.11 -11.27 -12.37
N ALA A 130 6.80 -11.92 -11.23
CA ALA A 130 5.76 -12.93 -11.16
C ALA A 130 4.37 -12.34 -11.48
N GLU A 131 4.05 -11.15 -10.97
CA GLU A 131 2.77 -10.49 -11.25
C GLU A 131 2.66 -10.05 -12.71
N ARG A 132 3.73 -9.49 -13.29
CA ARG A 132 3.77 -9.15 -14.73
C ARG A 132 3.54 -10.40 -15.60
N LYS A 133 4.20 -11.51 -15.27
CA LYS A 133 4.00 -12.78 -15.98
C LYS A 133 2.56 -13.27 -15.85
N ARG A 134 2.00 -13.26 -14.64
CA ARG A 134 0.61 -13.67 -14.40
C ARG A 134 -0.37 -12.86 -15.24
N ARG A 135 -0.22 -11.54 -15.29
CA ARG A 135 -1.08 -10.66 -16.10
C ARG A 135 -0.94 -10.95 -17.60
N ALA A 136 0.28 -11.12 -18.09
CA ALA A 136 0.52 -11.47 -19.49
C ALA A 136 -0.09 -12.83 -19.87
N ASP A 137 0.07 -13.84 -19.01
CA ASP A 137 -0.51 -15.18 -19.22
C ASP A 137 -2.05 -15.14 -19.21
N LEU A 138 -2.67 -14.30 -18.36
CA LEU A 138 -4.13 -14.11 -18.34
C LEU A 138 -4.67 -13.43 -19.59
N ILE A 139 -4.03 -12.34 -20.03
CA ILE A 139 -4.38 -11.62 -21.27
C ILE A 139 -4.28 -12.56 -22.47
N ALA A 140 -3.16 -13.30 -22.58
CA ALA A 140 -2.94 -14.24 -23.68
C ALA A 140 -3.98 -15.37 -23.68
N LYS A 141 -4.35 -15.89 -22.51
CA LYS A 141 -5.37 -16.95 -22.38
C LYS A 141 -6.77 -16.45 -22.74
N ALA A 142 -7.09 -15.20 -22.44
CA ALA A 142 -8.37 -14.59 -22.76
C ALA A 142 -8.50 -14.17 -24.23
N GLY A 143 -7.38 -14.06 -24.97
CA GLY A 143 -7.38 -13.54 -26.33
C GLY A 143 -7.76 -12.06 -26.42
N ALA A 144 -7.49 -11.28 -25.36
CA ALA A 144 -7.79 -9.85 -25.32
C ALA A 144 -6.81 -9.08 -26.23
N GLU A 145 -7.34 -8.27 -27.15
CA GLU A 145 -6.55 -7.54 -28.13
C GLU A 145 -6.60 -6.02 -27.90
N THR A 146 -7.69 -5.52 -27.32
CA THR A 146 -7.88 -4.11 -27.00
C THR A 146 -7.56 -3.79 -25.54
N ASP A 147 -7.21 -2.53 -25.26
CA ASP A 147 -6.92 -2.07 -23.90
C ASP A 147 -8.09 -2.30 -22.92
N VAL A 148 -9.34 -2.17 -23.41
CA VAL A 148 -10.55 -2.40 -22.61
C VAL A 148 -10.70 -3.88 -22.25
N GLU A 149 -10.51 -4.78 -23.22
CA GLU A 149 -10.54 -6.23 -22.95
C GLU A 149 -9.43 -6.64 -21.99
N MET A 150 -8.23 -6.06 -22.12
CA MET A 150 -7.13 -6.32 -21.20
C MET A 150 -7.45 -5.84 -19.78
N GLN A 151 -8.09 -4.69 -19.62
CA GLN A 151 -8.51 -4.20 -18.29
C GLN A 151 -9.55 -5.13 -17.66
N LEU A 152 -10.55 -5.58 -18.42
CA LEU A 152 -11.60 -6.50 -17.93
C LEU A 152 -11.06 -7.87 -17.50
N VAL A 153 -10.02 -8.36 -18.15
CA VAL A 153 -9.35 -9.63 -17.78
C VAL A 153 -8.55 -9.50 -16.47
N LEU A 154 -8.17 -8.28 -16.10
CA LEU A 154 -7.28 -8.01 -14.96
C LEU A 154 -7.99 -7.47 -13.71
N THR A 155 -9.27 -7.09 -13.81
CA THR A 155 -10.16 -6.80 -12.67
C THR A 155 -10.58 -8.08 -11.96
#